data_AF-A0A067CBG9-F1
#
_entry.id   AF-A0A067CBG9-F1
#
_cell.length_a   1.000
_cell.length_b   1.000
_cell.length_c   1.000
_cell.angle_alpha   90.00
_cell.angle_beta   90.00
_cell.angle_gamma   90.00
#
_symmetry.space_group_name_H-M   'P 1'
#
loop_
_entity.id
_entity.type
_entity.pdbx_description
1 polymer ?
#
loop_
_entity_poly.entity_id
_entity_poly.type
_entity_poly.pdbx_seq_one_letter_code
_entity_poly.pdbx_strand_id
1 'polypeptide(L)'
;MAIPILILAPPNAWRASLFACTNLYPNGLMAWYCPCVALAQIAARVGVCGGYHRVLCGVGSLLVAGLLSYMMSEAGLLSYMMSEAVRDDDPIRSHHLKALSFLSFLSVAIVLGAIRTRVRGLYDLVGSELEDHGSAICCFWCTLVQLGAEVESFTPDVCRFGARETLPSYCV
;
A
#
# COMPACT_ATOMS: atom_id res chain seq x y z
N MET A 1 -27.35 -15.44 11.87
CA MET A 1 -26.67 -16.63 12.45
C MET A 1 -25.53 -17.00 11.53
N ALA A 2 -24.31 -16.55 11.83
CA ALA A 2 -23.11 -16.92 11.09
C ALA A 2 -22.35 -17.94 11.93
N ILE A 3 -22.15 -19.13 11.37
CA ILE A 3 -21.38 -20.23 11.95
C ILE A 3 -19.92 -19.76 12.04
N PRO A 4 -19.25 -19.85 13.20
CA PRO A 4 -17.83 -19.52 13.29
C PRO A 4 -17.09 -20.67 12.60
N ILE A 5 -16.51 -20.38 11.44
CA ILE A 5 -15.50 -21.23 10.84
C ILE A 5 -14.30 -21.18 11.78
N LEU A 6 -14.28 -22.10 12.73
CA LEU A 6 -13.14 -22.47 13.55
C LEU A 6 -12.15 -23.22 12.65
N ILE A 7 -11.59 -22.55 11.64
CA ILE A 7 -10.32 -23.00 11.06
C ILE A 7 -9.33 -22.83 12.20
N LEU A 8 -8.80 -23.94 12.70
CA LEU A 8 -7.54 -23.99 13.44
C LEU A 8 -6.47 -23.33 12.57
N ALA A 9 -6.41 -22.01 12.61
CA ALA A 9 -5.28 -21.29 12.08
C ALA A 9 -4.07 -21.75 12.90
N PRO A 10 -2.93 -22.08 12.27
CA PRO A 10 -1.72 -22.35 13.03
C PRO A 10 -1.46 -21.15 13.97
N PRO A 11 -0.84 -21.36 15.16
CA PRO A 11 -0.73 -20.35 16.21
C PRO A 11 -0.05 -19.03 15.78
N ASN A 12 0.50 -19.00 14.56
CA ASN A 12 1.25 -17.95 13.91
C ASN A 12 0.71 -17.60 12.50
N ALA A 13 -0.61 -17.63 12.30
CA ALA A 13 -1.28 -17.18 11.08
C ALA A 13 -1.76 -15.72 11.17
N TRP A 14 -1.91 -15.06 10.02
CA TRP A 14 -2.51 -13.71 9.91
C TRP A 14 -3.92 -13.67 10.52
N ARG A 15 -4.24 -12.61 11.28
CA ARG A 15 -5.55 -12.46 11.97
C ARG A 15 -6.72 -12.33 11.01
N ALA A 16 -6.48 -11.86 9.79
CA ALA A 16 -7.48 -11.75 8.73
C ALA A 16 -6.97 -12.42 7.45
N SER A 17 -7.87 -13.02 6.67
CA SER A 17 -7.55 -13.53 5.33
C SER A 17 -7.29 -12.39 4.35
N LEU A 18 -6.44 -12.64 3.34
CA LEU A 18 -6.04 -11.62 2.36
C LEU A 18 -7.25 -10.92 1.73
N PHE A 19 -8.30 -11.67 1.35
CA PHE A 19 -9.49 -11.14 0.66
C PHE A 19 -10.66 -10.75 1.58
N ALA A 20 -10.47 -10.69 2.90
CA ALA A 20 -11.53 -10.33 3.85
C ALA A 20 -11.78 -8.81 3.97
N CYS A 21 -11.31 -8.01 3.01
CA CYS A 21 -11.24 -6.55 3.07
C CYS A 21 -12.62 -5.87 3.08
N THR A 22 -13.67 -6.57 2.67
CA THR A 22 -15.05 -6.05 2.57
C THR A 22 -15.72 -5.79 3.92
N ASN A 23 -15.27 -6.46 4.99
CA ASN A 23 -15.83 -6.29 6.34
C ASN A 23 -15.09 -5.25 7.19
N LEU A 24 -14.04 -4.60 6.66
CA LEU A 24 -13.18 -3.66 7.40
C LEU A 24 -13.49 -2.18 7.08
N TYR A 25 -14.78 -1.85 7.02
CA TYR A 25 -15.29 -0.47 6.97
C TYR A 25 -15.06 0.20 8.33
N PRO A 26 -14.45 1.40 8.45
CA PRO A 26 -14.14 2.42 7.43
C PRO A 26 -12.68 2.45 6.92
N ASN A 27 -11.80 1.62 7.46
CA ASN A 27 -10.35 1.64 7.15
C ASN A 27 -10.05 1.17 5.72
N GLY A 28 -10.95 0.35 5.19
CA GLY A 28 -10.96 0.00 3.78
C GLY A 28 -11.34 1.16 2.83
N LEU A 29 -11.86 2.28 3.31
CA LEU A 29 -12.03 3.45 2.45
C LEU A 29 -10.76 4.29 2.42
N MET A 30 -10.15 4.49 3.60
CA MET A 30 -8.99 5.36 3.76
C MET A 30 -7.81 4.91 2.92
N ALA A 31 -7.50 3.62 2.95
CA ALA A 31 -6.32 3.17 2.26
C ALA A 31 -6.53 3.13 0.71
N TRP A 32 -7.79 3.18 0.23
CA TRP A 32 -8.11 3.23 -1.21
C TRP A 32 -7.90 4.65 -1.73
N TYR A 33 -8.35 5.64 -0.94
CA TYR A 33 -8.17 7.06 -1.26
C TYR A 33 -6.76 7.58 -0.96
N CYS A 34 -6.11 7.08 0.08
CA CYS A 34 -4.83 7.57 0.59
C CYS A 34 -3.93 6.41 1.06
N PRO A 35 -3.45 5.57 0.13
CA PRO A 35 -2.59 4.43 0.47
C PRO A 35 -1.26 4.85 1.10
N CYS A 36 -0.73 6.04 0.76
CA CYS A 36 0.48 6.59 1.37
C CYS A 36 0.31 6.87 2.88
N VAL A 37 -0.86 7.37 3.29
CA VAL A 37 -1.17 7.65 4.70
C VAL A 37 -1.31 6.35 5.48
N ALA A 38 -2.01 5.37 4.91
CA ALA A 38 -2.15 4.04 5.50
C ALA A 38 -0.79 3.35 5.68
N LEU A 39 0.05 3.37 4.65
CA LEU A 39 1.42 2.86 4.72
C LEU A 39 2.26 3.59 5.75
N ALA A 40 2.17 4.92 5.84
CA ALA A 40 2.89 5.70 6.83
C ALA A 40 2.45 5.37 8.27
N GLN A 41 1.16 5.15 8.49
CA GLN A 41 0.62 4.74 9.79
C GLN A 41 1.13 3.36 10.20
N ILE A 42 1.12 2.40 9.27
CA ILE A 42 1.65 1.05 9.51
C ILE A 42 3.16 1.13 9.79
N ALA A 43 3.94 1.81 8.94
CA ALA A 43 5.37 1.92 9.13
C ALA A 43 5.76 2.61 10.44
N ALA A 44 5.01 3.64 10.87
CA ALA A 44 5.20 4.30 12.15
C ALA A 44 4.94 3.36 13.34
N ARG A 45 3.94 2.48 13.23
CA ARG A 45 3.58 1.50 14.27
C ARG A 45 4.62 0.40 14.42
N VAL A 46 5.16 -0.05 13.31
CA VAL A 46 6.17 -1.11 13.24
C VAL A 46 7.58 -0.56 13.51
N GLY A 47 7.76 0.77 13.52
CA GLY A 47 9.06 1.43 13.70
C GLY A 47 9.99 1.27 12.50
N VAL A 48 9.45 0.99 11.31
CA VAL A 48 10.21 0.68 10.09
C VAL A 48 10.29 1.91 9.19
N CYS A 49 11.32 1.96 8.32
CA CYS A 49 11.52 3.04 7.33
C CYS A 49 11.74 4.46 7.89
N GLY A 50 12.21 4.59 9.13
CA GLY A 50 12.66 5.88 9.68
C GLY A 50 11.53 6.85 10.06
N GLY A 51 10.31 6.34 10.28
CA GLY A 51 9.19 7.07 10.86
C GLY A 51 8.12 7.55 9.86
N TYR A 52 7.01 8.04 10.41
CA TYR A 52 5.79 8.42 9.67
C TYR A 52 6.07 9.36 8.49
N HIS A 53 6.78 10.47 8.73
CA HIS A 53 7.00 11.52 7.73
C HIS A 53 7.86 11.05 6.55
N ARG A 54 8.88 10.22 6.78
CA ARG A 54 9.75 9.73 5.71
C ARG A 54 8.99 8.80 4.76
N VAL A 55 8.17 7.91 5.32
CA VAL A 55 7.34 6.99 4.53
C VAL A 55 6.24 7.77 3.81
N LEU A 56 5.60 8.71 4.47
CA LEU A 56 4.56 9.55 3.86
C LEU A 56 5.12 10.33 2.67
N CYS A 57 6.25 11.03 2.84
CA CYS A 57 6.88 11.79 1.77
C CYS A 57 7.43 10.88 0.67
N GLY A 58 8.10 9.78 1.03
CA GLY A 58 8.69 8.84 0.07
C GLY A 58 7.63 8.15 -0.79
N VAL A 59 6.71 7.42 -0.16
CA VAL A 59 5.61 6.73 -0.86
C VAL A 59 4.67 7.72 -1.54
N GLY A 60 4.36 8.84 -0.88
CA GLY A 60 3.53 9.90 -1.46
C GLY A 60 4.16 10.48 -2.73
N SER A 61 5.46 10.79 -2.73
CA SER A 61 6.16 11.30 -3.89
C SER A 61 6.18 10.30 -5.05
N LEU A 62 6.42 9.02 -4.78
CA LEU A 62 6.37 7.95 -5.79
C LEU A 62 4.98 7.85 -6.42
N LEU A 63 3.92 7.78 -5.61
CA LEU A 63 2.55 7.71 -6.12
C LEU A 63 2.17 8.96 -6.95
N VAL A 64 2.53 10.15 -6.48
CA VAL A 64 2.27 11.40 -7.20
C VAL A 64 3.04 11.43 -8.53
N ALA A 65 4.31 11.04 -8.55
CA ALA A 65 5.11 10.96 -9.77
C ALA A 65 4.55 9.94 -10.77
N GLY A 66 4.09 8.77 -10.29
CA GLY A 66 3.47 7.75 -11.12
C GLY A 66 2.14 8.21 -11.72
N LEU A 67 1.29 8.85 -10.91
CA LEU A 67 0.02 9.43 -11.36
C LEU A 67 0.22 10.56 -12.36
N LEU A 68 1.15 11.49 -12.11
CA LEU A 68 1.50 12.55 -13.05
C LEU A 68 1.99 11.97 -14.39
N SER A 69 2.88 10.98 -14.34
CA SER A 69 3.42 10.32 -15.54
C SER A 69 2.32 9.61 -16.34
N TYR A 70 1.36 8.99 -15.65
CA TYR A 70 0.19 8.38 -16.27
C TYR A 70 -0.73 9.41 -16.93
N MET A 71 -1.08 10.48 -16.22
CA MET A 71 -1.93 11.56 -16.74
C MET A 71 -1.29 12.25 -17.95
N MET A 72 0.01 12.50 -17.92
CA MET A 72 0.75 13.06 -19.05
C MET A 72 0.78 12.10 -20.25
N SER A 73 0.90 10.79 -20.01
CA SER A 73 0.85 9.79 -21.08
C SER A 73 -0.53 9.69 -21.74
N GLU A 74 -1.61 9.72 -20.97
CA GLU A 74 -2.97 9.64 -21.51
C GLU A 74 -3.37 10.94 -22.22
N ALA A 75 -3.02 12.10 -21.65
CA ALA A 75 -3.23 13.39 -22.29
C ALA A 75 -2.50 13.48 -23.63
N GLY A 76 -1.26 12.98 -23.71
CA GLY A 76 -0.50 12.87 -24.96
C GLY A 76 -1.21 12.02 -26.01
N LEU A 77 -1.71 10.84 -25.63
CA LEU A 77 -2.46 9.95 -26.53
C LEU A 77 -3.76 10.59 -27.04
N LEU A 78 -4.49 11.30 -26.18
CA LEU A 78 -5.73 11.98 -26.57
C LEU A 78 -5.45 13.16 -27.51
N SER A 79 -4.41 13.95 -27.25
CA SER A 79 -3.98 15.02 -28.16
C SER A 79 -3.48 14.50 -29.51
N TYR A 80 -2.84 13.32 -29.52
CA TYR A 80 -2.39 12.65 -30.74
C TYR A 80 -3.55 12.21 -31.63
N MET A 81 -4.62 11.67 -31.05
CA MET A 81 -5.83 11.33 -31.84
C MET A 81 -6.57 12.55 -32.38
N MET A 82 -6.40 13.74 -31.78
CA MET A 82 -7.14 14.95 -32.14
C MET A 82 -6.33 15.94 -33.00
N SER A 83 -5.05 15.70 -33.27
CA SER A 83 -4.20 16.61 -34.05
C SER A 83 -3.95 16.12 -35.48
N GLU A 84 -4.46 16.86 -36.47
CA GLU A 84 -4.14 16.73 -37.90
C GLU A 84 -2.81 17.43 -38.29
N ALA A 85 -2.00 17.88 -37.32
CA ALA A 85 -0.78 18.65 -37.61
C ALA A 85 0.42 18.27 -36.74
N VAL A 86 1.50 17.91 -37.45
CA VAL A 86 2.93 17.99 -37.10
C VAL A 86 3.42 17.17 -35.89
N ARG A 87 4.10 16.09 -36.27
CA ARG A 87 4.96 15.19 -35.48
C ARG A 87 6.15 15.93 -34.90
N ASP A 88 6.28 15.90 -33.57
CA ASP A 88 7.57 15.70 -32.88
C ASP A 88 7.33 15.18 -31.45
N ASP A 89 6.52 14.12 -31.31
CA ASP A 89 6.45 13.36 -30.07
C ASP A 89 7.15 12.02 -30.34
N ASP A 90 8.36 11.87 -29.80
CA ASP A 90 9.13 10.65 -29.95
C ASP A 90 8.33 9.48 -29.36
N PRO A 91 8.03 8.41 -30.12
CA PRO A 91 7.31 7.25 -29.59
C PRO A 91 8.02 6.68 -28.35
N ILE A 92 9.35 6.80 -28.33
CA ILE A 92 10.26 6.49 -27.23
C ILE A 92 9.82 7.20 -25.92
N ARG A 93 9.50 8.50 -25.96
CA ARG A 93 9.08 9.30 -24.78
C ARG A 93 7.79 8.78 -24.14
N SER A 94 6.80 8.39 -24.96
CA SER A 94 5.52 7.86 -24.47
C SER A 94 5.68 6.52 -23.74
N HIS A 95 6.53 5.63 -24.27
CA HIS A 95 6.83 4.35 -23.64
C HIS A 95 7.59 4.54 -22.32
N HIS A 96 8.50 5.52 -22.25
CA HIS A 96 9.21 5.84 -21.02
C HIS A 96 8.27 6.37 -19.92
N LEU A 97 7.29 7.22 -20.25
CA LEU A 97 6.32 7.74 -19.26
C LEU A 97 5.42 6.62 -18.70
N LYS A 98 4.94 5.72 -19.56
CA LYS A 98 4.17 4.54 -19.13
C LYS A 98 5.03 3.58 -18.29
N ALA A 99 6.26 3.33 -18.69
CA ALA A 99 7.20 2.50 -17.94
C ALA A 99 7.51 3.11 -16.56
N LEU A 100 7.74 4.42 -16.49
CA LEU A 100 7.99 5.13 -15.22
C LEU A 100 6.79 5.03 -14.27
N SER A 101 5.57 5.19 -14.80
CA SER A 101 4.33 4.99 -14.04
C SER A 101 4.25 3.57 -13.47
N PHE A 102 4.45 2.55 -14.32
CA PHE A 102 4.45 1.14 -13.89
C PHE A 102 5.51 0.85 -12.83
N LEU A 103 6.74 1.31 -13.04
CA LEU A 103 7.83 1.15 -12.08
C LEU A 103 7.55 1.83 -10.75
N SER A 104 6.89 2.99 -10.76
CA SER A 104 6.48 3.67 -9.53
C SER A 104 5.48 2.84 -8.73
N PHE A 105 4.39 2.38 -9.35
CA PHE A 105 3.41 1.54 -8.65
C PHE A 105 4.01 0.21 -8.18
N LEU A 106 4.86 -0.41 -9.00
CA LEU A 106 5.58 -1.62 -8.63
C LEU A 106 6.51 -1.38 -7.42
N SER A 107 7.21 -0.26 -7.39
CA SER A 107 8.09 0.08 -6.26
C SER A 107 7.30 0.22 -4.96
N VAL A 108 6.10 0.80 -5.00
CA VAL A 108 5.22 0.93 -3.83
C VAL A 108 4.69 -0.44 -3.38
N ALA A 109 4.35 -1.33 -4.32
CA ALA A 109 3.96 -2.71 -4.00
C ALA A 109 5.10 -3.51 -3.36
N ILE A 110 6.35 -3.33 -3.83
CA ILE A 110 7.54 -3.94 -3.23
C ILE A 110 7.75 -3.41 -1.81
N VAL A 111 7.61 -2.10 -1.59
CA VAL A 111 7.69 -1.50 -0.24
C VAL A 111 6.64 -2.10 0.69
N LEU A 112 5.40 -2.28 0.22
CA LEU A 112 4.35 -2.96 0.99
C LEU A 112 4.71 -4.41 1.32
N GLY A 113 5.24 -5.17 0.35
CA GLY A 113 5.74 -6.53 0.56
C GLY A 113 6.88 -6.60 1.58
N ALA A 114 7.83 -5.66 1.51
CA ALA A 114 8.91 -5.55 2.48
C ALA A 114 8.38 -5.22 3.90
N ILE A 115 7.44 -4.29 4.03
CA ILE A 115 6.76 -3.99 5.30
C ILE A 115 6.04 -5.24 5.80
N ARG A 116 5.37 -6.00 4.94
CA ARG A 116 4.71 -7.25 5.27
C ARG A 116 5.67 -8.28 5.85
N THR A 117 6.82 -8.47 5.20
CA THR A 117 7.89 -9.37 5.68
C THR A 117 8.44 -8.93 7.03
N ARG A 118 8.58 -7.62 7.27
CA ARG A 118 9.00 -7.10 8.59
C ARG A 118 7.97 -7.36 9.66
N VAL A 119 6.69 -7.10 9.39
CA VAL A 119 5.59 -7.42 10.31
C VAL A 119 5.59 -8.92 10.60
N ARG A 120 5.70 -9.77 9.58
CA ARG A 120 5.81 -11.22 9.76
C ARG A 120 6.95 -11.62 10.69
N GLY A 121 8.13 -11.02 10.54
CA GLY A 121 9.26 -11.28 11.44
C GLY A 121 9.09 -10.75 12.87
N LEU A 122 8.24 -9.74 13.08
CA LEU A 122 7.95 -9.19 14.42
C LEU A 122 6.90 -9.99 15.18
N TYR A 123 5.95 -10.60 14.47
CA TYR A 123 4.88 -11.41 15.03
C TYR A 123 5.12 -12.92 14.84
N ASP A 124 6.32 -13.32 14.41
CA ASP A 124 6.72 -14.70 14.11
C ASP A 124 5.68 -15.48 13.26
N LEU A 125 5.09 -14.80 12.27
CA LEU A 125 4.04 -15.38 11.41
C LEU A 125 4.64 -16.37 10.40
N VAL A 126 3.93 -17.46 10.11
CA VAL A 126 4.31 -18.45 9.09
C VAL A 126 4.13 -17.85 7.70
N GLY A 127 5.14 -18.01 6.85
CA GLY A 127 5.09 -17.58 5.46
C GLY A 127 6.49 -17.46 4.84
N SER A 128 6.51 -17.13 3.56
CA SER A 128 7.74 -16.86 2.80
C SER A 128 7.79 -15.41 2.33
N GLU A 129 9.01 -14.88 2.12
CA GLU A 129 9.18 -13.52 1.58
C GLU A 129 8.60 -13.38 0.17
N LEU A 130 8.63 -14.47 -0.62
CA LEU A 130 8.05 -14.48 -1.96
C LEU A 130 6.52 -14.35 -1.92
N GLU A 131 5.87 -15.04 -0.99
CA GLU A 131 4.43 -14.92 -0.76
C GLU A 131 4.04 -13.50 -0.32
N ASP A 132 4.89 -12.86 0.50
CA ASP A 132 4.67 -11.48 0.95
C ASP A 132 4.69 -10.48 -0.21
N HIS A 133 5.64 -10.62 -1.15
CA HIS A 133 5.71 -9.76 -2.34
C HIS A 133 4.62 -10.12 -3.36
N GLY A 134 4.37 -11.40 -3.58
CA GLY A 134 3.34 -11.87 -4.50
C GLY A 134 1.93 -11.41 -4.10
N SER A 135 1.62 -11.44 -2.80
CA SER A 135 0.35 -10.94 -2.28
C SER A 135 0.21 -9.42 -2.42
N ALA A 136 1.29 -8.65 -2.19
CA ALA A 136 1.31 -7.20 -2.37
C ALA A 136 1.14 -6.77 -3.84
N ILE A 137 1.68 -7.54 -4.78
CA ILE A 137 1.53 -7.30 -6.22
C ILE A 137 0.13 -7.72 -6.71
N CYS A 138 -0.40 -8.85 -6.23
CA CYS A 138 -1.69 -9.39 -6.66
C CYS A 138 -2.88 -8.53 -6.19
N CYS A 139 -2.88 -8.13 -4.92
CA CYS A 139 -3.87 -7.19 -4.40
C CYS A 139 -3.22 -6.27 -3.35
N PHE A 140 -2.63 -5.18 -3.83
CA PHE A 140 -2.03 -4.12 -3.01
C PHE A 140 -2.98 -3.61 -1.92
N TRP A 141 -4.22 -3.36 -2.33
CA TRP A 141 -5.28 -2.88 -1.47
C TRP A 141 -5.55 -3.82 -0.27
N CYS A 142 -5.72 -5.09 -0.60
CA CYS A 142 -6.07 -6.14 0.35
C CYS A 142 -4.97 -6.35 1.39
N THR A 143 -3.72 -6.42 0.92
CA THR A 143 -2.54 -6.59 1.78
C THR A 143 -2.36 -5.40 2.69
N LEU A 144 -2.59 -4.19 2.21
CA LEU A 144 -2.49 -2.97 3.01
C LEU A 144 -3.52 -2.95 4.16
N VAL A 145 -4.77 -3.31 3.87
CA VAL A 145 -5.83 -3.43 4.89
C VAL A 145 -5.53 -4.53 5.89
N GLN A 146 -5.11 -5.71 5.42
CA GLN A 146 -4.74 -6.84 6.29
C GLN A 146 -3.59 -6.47 7.24
N LEU A 147 -2.56 -5.80 6.72
CA LEU A 147 -1.43 -5.34 7.53
C LEU A 147 -1.84 -4.34 8.59
N GLY A 148 -2.64 -3.33 8.22
CA GLY A 148 -3.07 -2.33 9.20
C GLY A 148 -4.03 -2.88 10.25
N ALA A 149 -4.77 -3.94 9.94
CA ALA A 149 -5.55 -4.69 10.94
C ALA A 149 -4.64 -5.46 11.91
N GLU A 150 -3.59 -6.11 11.39
CA GLU A 150 -2.63 -6.88 12.19
C GLU A 150 -1.87 -6.01 13.17
N VAL A 151 -1.32 -4.88 12.70
CA VAL A 151 -0.56 -3.95 13.54
C VAL A 151 -1.43 -2.96 14.32
N GLU A 152 -2.75 -3.12 14.22
CA GLU A 152 -3.77 -2.25 14.83
C GLU A 152 -3.49 -0.75 14.57
N SER A 153 -3.01 -0.43 13.36
CA SER A 153 -2.67 0.95 12.99
C SER A 153 -3.90 1.83 12.88
N PHE A 154 -5.05 1.23 12.59
CA PHE A 154 -6.31 1.94 12.41
C PHE A 154 -7.14 1.99 13.68
N THR A 155 -7.75 3.15 13.95
CA THR A 155 -8.79 3.28 14.98
C THR A 155 -10.15 2.92 14.38
N PRO A 156 -10.93 2.02 15.01
CA PRO A 156 -12.31 1.80 14.58
C PRO A 156 -13.10 3.10 14.67
N ASP A 157 -13.99 3.33 13.69
CA ASP A 157 -14.94 4.45 13.62
C ASP A 157 -14.38 5.87 13.46
N VAL A 158 -13.06 6.05 13.37
CA VAL A 158 -12.46 7.38 13.17
C VAL A 158 -11.40 7.35 12.06
N CYS A 159 -11.63 8.12 11.00
CA CYS A 159 -10.64 8.34 9.95
C CYS A 159 -9.66 9.44 10.41
N ARG A 160 -8.47 9.04 10.88
CA ARG A 160 -7.39 9.96 11.26
C ARG A 160 -6.28 9.89 10.25
N PHE A 161 -5.76 11.04 9.83
CA PHE A 161 -4.62 11.11 8.92
C PHE A 161 -3.28 11.01 9.66
N GLY A 162 -3.22 11.35 10.96
CA GLY A 162 -1.99 11.26 11.75
C GLY A 162 -1.60 9.83 12.14
N ALA A 163 -0.35 9.65 12.58
CA ALA A 163 0.06 8.43 13.26
C ALA A 163 -0.75 8.27 14.55
N ARG A 164 -1.28 7.08 14.81
CA ARG A 164 -1.99 6.79 16.06
C ARG A 164 -0.98 6.97 17.21
N GLU A 165 -1.40 7.60 18.30
CA GLU A 165 -0.56 7.76 19.49
C GLU A 165 -0.21 6.39 20.08
N THR A 166 1.08 6.07 20.15
CA THR A 166 1.59 4.94 20.93
C THR A 166 1.80 5.43 22.34
N LEU A 167 1.36 4.67 23.36
CA LEU A 167 1.71 4.98 24.74
C LEU A 167 3.25 5.09 24.85
N PRO A 168 3.78 6.09 25.58
CA PRO A 168 5.21 6.17 25.83
C PRO A 168 5.68 4.87 26.49
N SER A 169 6.82 4.34 26.03
CA SER A 169 7.46 3.21 26.69
C SER A 169 7.76 3.61 28.14
N TYR A 170 7.25 2.86 29.10
CA TYR A 170 7.58 3.11 30.50
C TYR A 170 9.06 2.77 30.68
N CYS A 171 9.89 3.77 30.99
CA CYS A 171 11.23 3.51 31.48
C CYS A 171 11.09 3.01 32.92
N VAL A 172 11.59 1.81 33.22
CA VAL A 172 11.78 1.31 34.58
C VAL A 172 13.12 1.81 35.10
#